data_AF-A0A9W9DPG2-F1
#
_entry.id   AF-A0A9W9DPG2-F1
#
_cell.length_a   1.000
_cell.length_b   1.000
_cell.length_c   1.000
_cell.angle_alpha   90.00
_cell.angle_beta   90.00
_cell.angle_gamma   90.00
#
_symmetry.space_group_name_H-M   'P 1'
#
loop_
_entity.id
_entity.type
_entity.pdbx_description
1 polymer ?
#
loop_
_entity_poly.entity_id
_entity_poly.type
_entity_poly.pdbx_seq_one_letter_code
_entity_poly.pdbx_strand_id
1 'polypeptide(L)'
;MNTSASFRDNISYIHMDLNVKIHQTGMFLPFHRWFVHSVEQAMVEKYGFSGGFPYWNWTIDAPDFYKSSWWQDSDTESGLGGWGDPDKDYEVQDGAFAGFALANPSYHPMRYQYTAQPFAAFATSSPTIAQFFNSTMLETYANSTFHADQIAAIIAGNPSDLVNFQLSPDNWIAGMR
;
A
#
# COMPACT_ATOMS: atom_id res chain seq x y z
N MET A 1 -11.39 -17.02 -16.96
CA MET A 1 -10.63 -17.19 -15.71
C MET A 1 -9.86 -18.49 -15.82
N ASN A 2 -8.56 -18.49 -15.56
CA ASN A 2 -7.77 -19.70 -15.56
C ASN A 2 -8.18 -20.58 -14.37
N THR A 3 -8.67 -21.79 -14.62
CA THR A 3 -9.18 -22.69 -13.56
C THR A 3 -8.08 -23.30 -12.70
N SER A 4 -6.81 -23.14 -13.08
CA SER A 4 -5.65 -23.55 -12.27
C SER A 4 -5.11 -22.44 -11.35
N ALA A 5 -5.60 -21.19 -11.47
CA ALA A 5 -5.11 -20.06 -10.69
C ALA A 5 -5.89 -19.93 -9.38
N SER A 6 -5.20 -19.64 -8.27
CA SER A 6 -5.86 -19.43 -6.98
C SER A 6 -6.80 -18.22 -7.03
N PHE A 7 -7.76 -18.14 -6.09
CA PHE A 7 -8.62 -16.96 -5.96
C PHE A 7 -7.79 -15.68 -5.85
N ARG A 8 -6.72 -15.73 -5.05
CA ARG A 8 -5.76 -14.64 -4.86
C ARG A 8 -5.09 -14.21 -6.17
N ASP A 9 -4.61 -15.16 -6.96
CA ASP A 9 -3.95 -14.86 -8.24
C ASP A 9 -4.90 -14.16 -9.20
N ASN A 10 -6.17 -14.57 -9.21
CA ASN A 10 -7.19 -13.94 -10.05
C ASN A 10 -7.47 -12.49 -9.64
N ILE A 11 -7.60 -12.19 -8.33
CA ILE A 11 -7.85 -10.82 -7.88
C ILE A 11 -6.63 -9.91 -8.10
N SER A 12 -5.42 -10.43 -7.94
CA SER A 12 -4.19 -9.70 -8.28
C SER A 12 -4.11 -9.41 -9.79
N TYR A 13 -4.43 -10.39 -10.63
CA TYR A 13 -4.44 -10.22 -12.08
C TYR A 13 -5.47 -9.18 -12.54
N ILE A 14 -6.71 -9.22 -12.02
CA ILE A 14 -7.76 -8.26 -12.35
C ILE A 14 -7.31 -6.83 -12.01
N HIS A 15 -6.71 -6.63 -10.83
CA HIS A 15 -6.20 -5.33 -10.42
C HIS A 15 -5.08 -4.84 -11.36
N MET A 16 -4.16 -5.73 -11.75
CA MET A 16 -3.07 -5.42 -12.69
C MET A 16 -3.59 -5.06 -14.09
N ASP A 17 -4.50 -5.84 -14.66
CA ASP A 17 -5.07 -5.63 -16.00
C ASP A 17 -5.85 -4.30 -16.10
N LEU A 18 -6.53 -3.94 -15.01
CA LEU A 18 -7.33 -2.72 -14.93
C LEU A 18 -6.55 -1.48 -14.47
N ASN A 19 -5.25 -1.60 -14.17
CA ASN A 19 -4.44 -0.57 -13.51
C ASN A 19 -4.65 0.85 -14.07
N VAL A 20 -4.59 1.01 -15.40
CA VAL A 20 -4.74 2.31 -16.10
C VAL A 20 -6.15 2.89 -16.07
N LYS A 21 -7.16 2.07 -15.75
CA LYS A 21 -8.56 2.49 -15.64
C LYS A 21 -8.94 2.81 -14.20
N ILE A 22 -8.26 2.23 -13.22
CA ILE A 22 -8.66 2.27 -11.81
C ILE A 22 -7.76 3.17 -10.94
N HIS A 23 -6.60 3.62 -11.43
CA HIS A 23 -5.75 4.59 -10.73
C HIS A 23 -5.73 5.93 -11.44
N GLN A 24 -5.74 7.02 -10.66
CA GLN A 24 -5.71 8.39 -11.18
C GLN A 24 -6.89 8.71 -12.12
N THR A 25 -8.03 8.03 -11.93
CA THR A 25 -9.26 8.25 -12.67
C THR A 25 -10.43 8.45 -11.70
N GLY A 26 -11.58 8.89 -12.22
CA GLY A 26 -12.83 8.94 -11.44
C GLY A 26 -13.30 7.57 -10.94
N MET A 27 -12.73 6.47 -11.44
CA MET A 27 -13.04 5.11 -10.97
C MET A 27 -12.26 4.71 -9.72
N PHE A 28 -11.25 5.47 -9.30
CA PHE A 28 -10.36 5.07 -8.21
C PHE A 28 -11.12 4.68 -6.93
N LEU A 29 -11.84 5.62 -6.32
CA LEU A 29 -12.58 5.34 -5.09
C LEU A 29 -13.71 4.30 -5.26
N PRO A 30 -14.61 4.39 -6.27
CA PRO A 30 -15.69 3.42 -6.39
C PRO A 30 -15.21 2.00 -6.74
N PHE A 31 -14.19 1.86 -7.59
CA PHE A 31 -13.62 0.56 -7.93
C PHE A 31 -12.99 -0.11 -6.70
N HIS A 32 -12.13 0.60 -5.95
CA HIS A 32 -11.45 0.02 -4.80
C HIS A 32 -12.43 -0.36 -3.68
N ARG A 33 -13.47 0.46 -3.45
CA ARG A 33 -14.56 0.10 -2.52
C ARG A 33 -15.29 -1.17 -2.96
N TRP A 34 -15.69 -1.24 -4.22
CA TRP A 34 -16.35 -2.42 -4.78
C TRP A 34 -15.44 -3.65 -4.75
N PHE A 35 -14.15 -3.49 -5.00
CA PHE A 35 -13.17 -4.56 -5.04
C PHE A 35 -12.98 -5.20 -3.65
N VAL A 36 -12.75 -4.39 -2.60
CA VAL A 36 -12.64 -4.90 -1.21
C VAL A 36 -13.92 -5.61 -0.79
N HIS A 37 -15.09 -5.03 -1.06
CA HIS A 37 -16.36 -5.66 -0.76
C HIS A 37 -16.53 -7.00 -1.50
N SER A 38 -16.16 -7.07 -2.78
CA SER A 38 -16.25 -8.30 -3.56
C SER A 38 -15.31 -9.40 -3.04
N VAL A 39 -14.12 -9.03 -2.54
CA VAL A 39 -13.21 -9.97 -1.89
C VAL A 39 -13.80 -10.48 -0.58
N GLU A 40 -14.35 -9.60 0.26
CA GLU A 40 -15.04 -9.98 1.50
C GLU A 40 -16.20 -10.95 1.22
N GLN A 41 -17.09 -10.62 0.28
CA GLN A 41 -18.21 -11.51 -0.08
C GLN A 41 -17.71 -12.87 -0.57
N ALA A 42 -16.67 -12.91 -1.41
CA ALA A 42 -16.08 -14.18 -1.84
C ALA A 42 -15.49 -14.98 -0.67
N MET A 43 -14.91 -14.32 0.34
CA MET A 43 -14.41 -14.98 1.54
C MET A 43 -15.53 -15.55 2.40
N VAL A 44 -16.63 -14.80 2.57
CA VAL A 44 -17.83 -15.25 3.27
C VAL A 44 -18.43 -16.47 2.57
N GLU A 45 -18.67 -16.38 1.26
CA GLU A 45 -19.37 -17.40 0.49
C GLU A 45 -18.54 -18.69 0.30
N LYS A 46 -17.23 -18.58 0.06
CA LYS A 46 -16.39 -19.74 -0.29
C LYS A 46 -15.71 -20.38 0.92
N TYR A 47 -15.38 -19.58 1.93
CA TYR A 47 -14.54 -20.02 3.04
C TYR A 47 -15.21 -19.83 4.41
N GLY A 48 -16.47 -19.36 4.45
CA GLY A 48 -17.21 -19.20 5.70
C GLY A 48 -16.66 -18.09 6.60
N PHE A 49 -15.95 -17.11 6.03
CA PHE A 49 -15.45 -15.97 6.79
C PHE A 49 -16.62 -15.23 7.45
N SER A 50 -16.55 -15.06 8.77
CA SER A 50 -17.60 -14.41 9.57
C SER A 50 -17.14 -13.11 10.23
N GLY A 51 -15.88 -12.71 10.01
CA GLY A 51 -15.35 -11.44 10.46
C GLY A 51 -15.80 -10.28 9.56
N GLY A 52 -15.57 -9.05 10.01
CA GLY A 52 -15.57 -7.90 9.12
C GLY A 52 -14.22 -7.78 8.43
N PHE A 53 -14.20 -7.31 7.17
CA PHE A 53 -12.94 -7.05 6.49
C PHE A 53 -12.09 -6.04 7.29
N PRO A 54 -10.85 -6.39 7.67
CA PRO A 54 -10.04 -5.54 8.54
C PRO A 54 -9.58 -4.29 7.80
N TYR A 55 -9.29 -3.24 8.56
CA TYR A 55 -8.58 -2.07 8.06
C TYR A 55 -7.34 -1.83 8.91
N TRP A 56 -6.32 -1.24 8.30
CA TRP A 56 -5.13 -0.81 9.00
C TRP A 56 -5.22 0.68 9.32
N ASN A 57 -5.25 1.02 10.60
CA ASN A 57 -5.11 2.40 11.06
C ASN A 57 -3.64 2.83 11.09
N TRP A 58 -3.07 3.05 9.90
CA TRP A 58 -1.66 3.43 9.71
C TRP A 58 -1.24 4.71 10.45
N THR A 59 -2.20 5.55 10.88
CA THR A 59 -1.92 6.82 11.56
C THR A 59 -1.25 6.64 12.92
N ILE A 60 -1.50 5.51 13.58
CA ILE A 60 -0.89 5.14 14.87
C ILE A 60 0.58 4.74 14.67
N ASP A 61 0.86 4.12 13.53
CA ASP A 61 2.17 3.55 13.19
C ASP A 61 3.08 4.53 12.48
N ALA A 62 2.52 5.53 11.82
CA ALA A 62 3.26 6.46 10.99
C ALA A 62 4.41 7.21 11.69
N PRO A 63 4.40 7.52 13.00
CA PRO A 63 5.57 8.10 13.69
C PRO A 63 6.80 7.20 13.73
N ASP A 64 6.65 5.87 13.72
CA ASP A 64 7.74 4.90 13.62
C ASP A 64 7.25 3.64 12.87
N PHE A 65 7.02 3.82 11.57
CA PHE A 65 6.41 2.80 10.71
C PHE A 65 7.21 1.50 10.68
N TYR A 66 8.55 1.62 10.72
CA TYR A 66 9.45 0.47 10.74
C TYR A 66 9.29 -0.36 12.01
N LYS A 67 9.03 0.28 13.16
CA LYS A 67 8.81 -0.41 14.45
C LYS A 67 7.34 -0.55 14.83
N SER A 68 6.43 -0.43 13.88
CA SER A 68 5.02 -0.76 14.11
C SER A 68 4.88 -2.20 14.60
N SER A 69 3.96 -2.44 15.54
CA SER A 69 3.59 -3.80 15.95
C SER A 69 2.97 -4.60 14.81
N TRP A 70 2.44 -3.92 13.78
CA TRP A 70 1.89 -4.53 12.58
C TRP A 70 2.90 -5.43 11.86
N TRP A 71 4.19 -5.06 11.90
CA TRP A 71 5.30 -5.77 11.25
C TRP A 71 6.14 -6.59 12.23
N GLN A 72 5.60 -6.91 13.41
CA GLN A 72 6.28 -7.69 14.45
C GLN A 72 5.48 -8.91 14.90
N ASP A 73 4.32 -9.15 14.30
CA ASP A 73 3.49 -10.31 14.61
C ASP A 73 3.92 -11.52 13.78
N SER A 74 4.64 -12.43 14.44
CA SER A 74 5.15 -13.67 13.87
C SER A 74 4.18 -14.85 14.04
N ASP A 75 2.96 -14.64 14.52
CA ASP A 75 1.97 -15.71 14.70
C ASP A 75 1.64 -16.39 13.37
N THR A 76 1.72 -17.72 13.33
CA THR A 76 1.61 -18.48 12.08
C THR A 76 0.18 -18.58 11.54
N GLU A 77 -0.83 -18.19 12.31
CA GLU A 77 -2.24 -18.24 11.89
C GLU A 77 -2.79 -16.84 11.58
N SER A 78 -2.32 -15.81 12.28
CA SER A 78 -2.90 -14.46 12.26
C SER A 78 -1.90 -13.35 11.95
N GLY A 79 -0.61 -13.58 12.20
CA GLY A 79 0.44 -12.60 11.96
C GLY A 79 0.73 -12.44 10.47
N LEU A 80 0.89 -11.19 10.00
CA LEU A 80 1.23 -10.93 8.60
C LEU A 80 2.69 -11.23 8.27
N GLY A 81 3.53 -11.50 9.28
CA GLY A 81 4.98 -11.61 9.13
C GLY A 81 5.67 -10.24 9.22
N GLY A 82 6.93 -10.27 9.62
CA GLY A 82 7.77 -9.10 9.76
C GLY A 82 8.53 -8.73 8.49
N TRP A 83 9.46 -7.78 8.62
CA TRP A 83 10.32 -7.37 7.52
C TRP A 83 11.10 -8.54 6.95
N GLY A 84 11.24 -8.55 5.63
CA GLY A 84 11.89 -9.63 4.90
C GLY A 84 13.40 -9.67 5.11
N ASP A 85 13.96 -10.87 4.94
CA ASP A 85 15.40 -11.13 5.13
C ASP A 85 16.22 -10.59 3.94
N PRO A 86 17.08 -9.57 4.14
CA PRO A 86 17.90 -8.99 3.08
C PRO A 86 18.82 -10.00 2.39
N ASP A 87 19.25 -11.05 3.09
CA ASP A 87 20.11 -12.11 2.54
C ASP A 87 19.33 -13.13 1.71
N LYS A 88 17.99 -13.05 1.75
CA LYS A 88 17.05 -13.90 0.98
C LYS A 88 16.12 -13.06 0.13
N ASP A 89 16.65 -12.01 -0.50
CA ASP A 89 15.88 -11.18 -1.44
C ASP A 89 14.61 -10.60 -0.78
N TYR A 90 14.74 -10.21 0.49
CA TYR A 90 13.68 -9.68 1.34
C TYR A 90 12.45 -10.59 1.45
N GLU A 91 12.60 -11.90 1.31
CA GLU A 91 11.52 -12.86 1.54
C GLU A 91 11.02 -12.79 2.98
N VAL A 92 9.69 -12.81 3.17
CA VAL A 92 9.05 -12.89 4.49
C VAL A 92 9.33 -14.26 5.13
N GLN A 93 9.92 -14.26 6.32
CA GLN A 93 10.43 -15.48 6.98
C GLN A 93 9.53 -16.01 8.10
N ASP A 94 8.54 -15.26 8.54
CA ASP A 94 7.69 -15.57 9.70
C ASP A 94 6.23 -15.17 9.47
N GLY A 95 5.37 -15.44 10.46
CA GLY A 95 3.93 -15.22 10.37
C GLY A 95 3.23 -16.19 9.41
N ALA A 96 1.95 -15.94 9.14
CA ALA A 96 1.11 -16.74 8.26
C ALA A 96 1.54 -16.69 6.77
N PHE A 97 2.39 -15.73 6.40
CA PHE A 97 2.91 -15.56 5.04
C PHE A 97 4.37 -16.02 4.86
N ALA A 98 4.97 -16.68 5.86
CA ALA A 98 6.29 -17.27 5.72
C ALA A 98 6.35 -18.26 4.55
N GLY A 99 7.30 -18.07 3.63
CA GLY A 99 7.45 -18.91 2.43
C GLY A 99 6.29 -18.82 1.43
N PHE A 100 5.41 -17.81 1.57
CA PHE A 100 4.28 -17.63 0.68
C PHE A 100 4.74 -17.13 -0.70
N ALA A 101 4.37 -17.85 -1.76
CA ALA A 101 4.74 -17.49 -3.12
C ALA A 101 3.63 -16.76 -3.89
N LEU A 102 4.04 -15.85 -4.76
CA LEU A 102 3.21 -14.99 -5.61
C LEU A 102 3.36 -15.41 -7.06
N ALA A 103 2.24 -15.63 -7.78
CA ALA A 103 2.30 -16.02 -9.19
C ALA A 103 2.41 -14.84 -10.18
N ASN A 104 1.96 -13.64 -9.78
CA ASN A 104 1.94 -12.43 -10.61
C ASN A 104 2.90 -11.36 -10.05
N PRO A 105 3.60 -10.58 -10.90
CA PRO A 105 3.62 -10.64 -12.37
C PRO A 105 4.49 -11.80 -12.93
N SER A 106 5.29 -12.41 -12.08
CA SER A 106 6.03 -13.65 -12.31
C SER A 106 6.09 -14.43 -11.00
N TYR A 107 6.52 -15.69 -11.00
CA TYR A 107 6.65 -16.47 -9.77
C TYR A 107 7.79 -15.94 -8.89
N HIS A 108 7.50 -15.53 -7.65
CA HIS A 108 8.48 -15.05 -6.67
C HIS A 108 7.96 -15.19 -5.23
N PRO A 109 8.83 -15.20 -4.21
CA PRO A 109 8.39 -15.15 -2.82
C PRO A 109 7.71 -13.81 -2.48
N MET A 110 6.85 -13.80 -1.46
CA MET A 110 6.38 -12.55 -0.86
C MET A 110 7.53 -11.83 -0.18
N ARG A 111 7.67 -10.52 -0.44
CA ARG A 111 8.76 -9.70 0.07
C ARG A 111 8.26 -8.47 0.79
N TYR A 112 8.82 -8.18 1.97
CA TYR A 112 8.57 -6.94 2.70
C TYR A 112 9.87 -6.16 2.89
N GLN A 113 10.03 -5.08 2.14
CA GLN A 113 11.17 -4.17 2.27
C GLN A 113 10.63 -2.76 2.52
N TYR A 114 10.82 -2.26 3.74
CA TYR A 114 10.51 -0.86 4.03
C TYR A 114 11.56 0.05 3.39
N THR A 115 11.08 1.03 2.63
CA THR A 115 11.88 2.16 2.19
C THR A 115 11.07 3.43 2.37
N ALA A 116 11.64 4.45 3.01
CA ALA A 116 10.96 5.75 3.14
C ALA A 116 10.69 6.40 1.76
N GLN A 117 11.43 6.00 0.72
CA GLN A 117 11.27 6.51 -0.65
C GLN A 117 11.08 5.37 -1.67
N PRO A 118 9.91 4.71 -1.69
CA PRO A 118 9.68 3.55 -2.54
C PRO A 118 9.73 3.87 -4.05
N PHE A 119 9.53 5.14 -4.42
CA PHE A 119 9.59 5.59 -5.81
C PHE A 119 10.95 6.17 -6.22
N ALA A 120 11.94 6.27 -5.33
CA ALA A 120 13.25 6.83 -5.68
C ALA A 120 13.93 6.02 -6.79
N ALA A 121 13.92 4.68 -6.69
CA ALA A 121 14.45 3.82 -7.74
C ALA A 121 13.68 3.99 -9.06
N PHE A 122 12.35 4.11 -9.00
CA PHE A 122 11.51 4.34 -10.18
C PHE A 122 11.76 5.72 -10.82
N ALA A 123 12.04 6.75 -10.02
CA ALA A 123 12.42 8.07 -10.48
C ALA A 123 13.65 8.03 -11.40
N THR A 124 14.64 7.20 -11.05
CA THR A 124 15.87 7.07 -11.84
C THR A 124 15.70 6.34 -13.17
N SER A 125 14.54 5.68 -13.38
CA SER A 125 14.28 4.89 -14.59
C SER A 125 13.92 5.71 -15.83
N SER A 126 13.51 6.98 -15.65
CA SER A 126 13.12 7.85 -16.77
C SER A 126 13.22 9.33 -16.39
N PRO A 127 13.79 10.20 -17.26
CA PRO A 127 13.81 11.65 -17.05
C PRO A 127 12.42 12.26 -16.88
N THR A 128 11.40 11.71 -17.55
CA THR A 128 10.01 12.18 -17.42
C THR A 128 9.41 11.79 -16.08
N ILE A 129 9.74 10.60 -15.56
CA ILE A 129 9.28 10.14 -14.25
C ILE A 129 10.05 10.89 -13.15
N ALA A 130 11.34 11.16 -13.34
CA ALA A 130 12.17 11.94 -12.44
C ALA A 130 11.60 13.34 -12.17
N GLN A 131 10.85 13.93 -13.10
CA GLN A 131 10.16 15.22 -12.88
C GLN A 131 9.09 15.14 -11.79
N PHE A 132 8.45 13.98 -11.61
CA PHE A 132 7.46 13.76 -10.55
C PHE A 132 8.09 13.31 -9.22
N PHE A 133 9.32 12.81 -9.26
CA PHE A 133 9.98 12.11 -8.14
C PHE A 133 11.44 12.56 -7.95
N ASN A 134 11.72 13.87 -8.05
CA ASN A 134 13.07 14.42 -7.86
C ASN A 134 13.62 14.04 -6.48
N SER A 135 14.80 13.39 -6.42
CA SER A 135 15.37 12.78 -5.21
C SER A 135 15.61 13.76 -4.06
N THR A 136 16.00 15.01 -4.33
CA THR A 136 16.20 16.02 -3.27
C THR A 136 14.87 16.49 -2.66
N MET A 137 13.82 16.54 -3.49
CA MET A 137 12.46 16.84 -3.04
C MET A 137 11.86 15.65 -2.28
N LEU A 138 12.05 14.41 -2.77
CA LEU A 138 11.59 13.19 -2.09
C LEU A 138 12.17 13.04 -0.68
N GLU A 139 13.45 13.34 -0.49
CA GLU A 139 14.11 13.24 0.82
C GLU A 139 13.59 14.27 1.82
N THR A 140 13.37 15.49 1.35
CA THR A 140 12.81 16.57 2.18
C THR A 140 11.35 16.28 2.55
N TYR A 141 10.54 15.82 1.60
CA TYR A 141 9.10 15.63 1.81
C TYR A 141 8.71 14.29 2.45
N ALA A 142 9.42 13.19 2.15
CA ALA A 142 9.11 11.90 2.79
C ALA A 142 9.36 12.00 4.30
N ASN A 143 10.46 12.64 4.71
CA ASN A 143 10.73 12.85 6.12
C ASN A 143 9.76 13.87 6.75
N SER A 144 9.34 14.92 6.03
CA SER A 144 8.45 15.94 6.60
C SER A 144 6.98 15.51 6.68
N THR A 145 6.53 14.49 5.93
CA THR A 145 5.14 14.00 5.92
C THR A 145 4.83 12.99 7.02
N PHE A 146 5.82 12.21 7.48
CA PHE A 146 5.64 11.19 8.53
C PHE A 146 5.86 11.75 9.95
N HIS A 147 5.20 12.87 10.26
CA HIS A 147 5.13 13.44 11.61
C HIS A 147 3.69 13.45 12.13
N ALA A 148 3.53 13.23 13.44
CA ALA A 148 2.21 13.10 14.07
C ALA A 148 1.30 14.33 13.86
N ASP A 149 1.87 15.54 13.80
CA ASP A 149 1.16 16.80 13.54
C ASP A 149 0.64 16.89 12.09
N GLN A 150 1.46 16.48 11.12
CA GLN A 150 1.06 16.47 9.70
C GLN A 150 -0.01 15.41 9.43
N ILE A 151 0.10 14.24 10.06
CA ILE A 151 -0.91 13.18 9.99
C ILE A 151 -2.22 13.65 10.62
N ALA A 152 -2.17 14.31 11.79
CA ALA A 152 -3.35 14.86 12.44
C ALA A 152 -4.07 15.89 11.55
N ALA A 153 -3.33 16.73 10.82
CA ALA A 153 -3.89 17.69 9.86
C ALA A 153 -4.62 16.99 8.69
N ILE A 154 -4.08 15.88 8.16
CA ILE A 154 -4.73 15.09 7.11
C ILE A 154 -6.03 14.45 7.60
N ILE A 155 -6.02 13.88 8.81
CA ILE A 155 -7.19 13.21 9.39
C ILE A 155 -8.30 14.21 9.71
N ALA A 156 -7.94 15.35 10.31
CA ALA A 156 -8.90 16.41 10.61
C ALA A 156 -9.49 17.00 9.32
N GLY A 157 -8.72 16.98 8.23
CA GLY A 157 -9.12 17.44 6.91
C GLY A 157 -9.40 18.95 6.86
N ASN A 158 -9.95 19.39 5.73
CA ASN A 158 -10.62 20.68 5.59
C ASN A 158 -12.13 20.42 5.56
N PRO A 159 -12.80 20.27 6.72
CA PRO A 159 -14.22 19.97 6.75
C PRO A 159 -14.97 21.10 6.03
N SER A 160 -15.65 20.72 4.94
CA SER A 160 -16.47 21.59 4.06
C SER A 160 -15.76 22.30 2.90
N ASP A 161 -14.48 22.06 2.64
CA ASP A 161 -13.78 22.63 1.47
C ASP A 161 -13.06 21.55 0.66
N LEU A 162 -13.81 20.90 -0.24
CA LEU A 162 -13.29 19.88 -1.15
C LEU A 162 -12.23 20.44 -2.12
N VAL A 163 -12.27 21.73 -2.42
CA VAL A 163 -11.27 22.40 -3.27
C VAL A 163 -9.97 22.52 -2.49
N ASN A 164 -10.00 22.97 -1.24
CA ASN A 164 -8.82 23.00 -0.38
C ASN A 164 -8.38 21.62 0.12
N PHE A 165 -9.24 20.60 0.11
CA PHE A 165 -8.82 19.22 0.32
C PHE A 165 -8.02 18.68 -0.88
N GLN A 166 -8.43 18.99 -2.11
CA GLN A 166 -7.64 18.65 -3.31
C GLN A 166 -6.35 19.46 -3.37
N LEU A 167 -6.37 20.71 -2.90
CA LEU A 167 -5.22 21.60 -2.86
C LEU A 167 -4.34 21.46 -1.61
N SER A 168 -4.74 20.82 -0.51
CA SER A 168 -3.84 20.70 0.66
C SER A 168 -2.64 19.77 0.39
N PRO A 169 -2.78 18.69 -0.41
CA PRO A 169 -1.63 17.96 -0.96
C PRO A 169 -0.80 18.79 -1.95
N ASP A 170 -1.44 19.69 -2.72
CA ASP A 170 -0.75 20.50 -3.75
C ASP A 170 -0.09 21.78 -3.16
N ASN A 171 -0.67 22.38 -2.11
CA ASN A 171 -0.17 23.55 -1.39
C ASN A 171 1.00 23.21 -0.46
N TRP A 172 1.15 21.93 -0.13
CA TRP A 172 2.41 21.40 0.40
C TRP A 172 3.58 21.57 -0.58
N ILE A 173 3.31 21.52 -1.89
CA ILE A 173 4.30 21.72 -2.95
C ILE A 173 4.41 23.21 -3.32
N ALA A 174 3.31 23.98 -3.25
CA ALA A 174 3.27 25.37 -3.67
C ALA A 174 3.59 26.42 -2.57
N GLY A 175 3.52 26.07 -1.29
CA GLY A 175 3.74 26.96 -0.15
C GLY A 175 5.21 27.34 0.14
N MET A 176 6.16 26.91 -0.70
CA MET A 176 7.60 27.12 -0.50
C MET A 176 8.29 27.75 -1.72
N ARG A 177 7.63 28.74 -2.35
CA ARG A 177 8.35 29.75 -3.14
C ARG A 177 8.83 30.88 -2.24
#